data_AF-W4URS3-F1
#
_entry.id   AF-W4URS3-F1
#
_cell.length_a   1.000
_cell.length_b   1.000
_cell.length_c   1.000
_cell.angle_alpha   90.00
_cell.angle_beta   90.00
_cell.angle_gamma   90.00
#
_symmetry.space_group_name_H-M   'P 1'
#
loop_
_entity.id
_entity.type
_entity.pdbx_description
1 polymer ?
#
loop_
_entity_poly.entity_id
_entity_poly.type
_entity_poly.pdbx_seq_one_letter_code
_entity_poly.pdbx_strand_id
1 'polypeptide(L)'
;MSVAEALKTIASGYNYTETDLFFYKENWHSPMHHGSFSASTQEAALHNINTRIISAHQTYPELDWLMLTWGTAYVYEQKKTGKIVGNCHKLPEDQFIRRRLTVEEIVTEYTSLLTGMIMRNDRLKILLTVSLFATCETGCWTTS
;
A
#
# COMPACT_ATOMS: atom_id res chain seq x y z
N MET A 1 -2.01 -3.02 1.00
CA MET A 1 -1.22 -2.22 0.05
C MET A 1 0.08 -1.75 0.68
N SER A 2 1.20 -1.82 -0.03
CA SER A 2 2.37 -0.96 0.25
C SER A 2 2.06 0.47 -0.21
N VAL A 3 2.51 1.50 0.51
CA VAL A 3 2.29 2.90 0.14
C VAL A 3 2.91 3.23 -1.23
N ALA A 4 4.10 2.68 -1.52
CA ALA A 4 4.76 2.87 -2.81
C ALA A 4 3.92 2.37 -3.99
N GLU A 5 3.32 1.18 -3.86
CA GLU A 5 2.53 0.59 -4.94
C GLU A 5 1.20 1.34 -5.15
N ALA A 6 0.61 1.86 -4.07
CA ALA A 6 -0.56 2.74 -4.16
C ALA A 6 -0.25 4.01 -4.96
N LEU A 7 0.86 4.67 -4.63
CA LEU A 7 1.30 5.88 -5.31
C LEU A 7 1.64 5.61 -6.79
N LYS A 8 2.30 4.48 -7.12
CA LYS A 8 2.54 4.09 -8.53
C LYS A 8 1.25 3.89 -9.29
N THR A 9 0.30 3.16 -8.70
CA THR A 9 -1.02 2.88 -9.29
C THR A 9 -1.78 4.19 -9.57
N ILE A 10 -1.78 5.11 -8.61
CA ILE A 10 -2.40 6.43 -8.76
C ILE A 10 -1.67 7.25 -9.82
N ALA A 11 -0.33 7.30 -9.79
CA ALA A 11 0.44 8.10 -10.74
C ALA A 11 0.31 7.62 -12.20
N SER A 12 0.15 6.31 -12.40
CA SER A 12 -0.06 5.71 -13.73
C SER A 12 -1.52 5.71 -14.19
N GLY A 13 -2.47 5.92 -13.27
CA GLY A 13 -3.90 5.77 -13.57
C GLY A 13 -4.28 4.33 -13.91
N TYR A 14 -3.59 3.35 -13.31
CA TYR A 14 -3.77 1.94 -13.64
C TYR A 14 -5.22 1.48 -13.40
N ASN A 15 -5.79 0.81 -14.41
CA ASN A 15 -7.15 0.28 -14.36
C ASN A 15 -7.13 -1.21 -14.03
N TYR A 16 -7.65 -1.58 -12.86
CA TYR A 16 -7.76 -2.97 -12.43
C TYR A 16 -8.77 -3.72 -13.30
N THR A 17 -8.46 -4.98 -13.52
CA THR A 17 -9.24 -5.92 -14.32
C THR A 17 -9.56 -7.19 -13.53
N GLU A 18 -10.39 -8.04 -14.11
CA GLU A 18 -10.80 -9.31 -13.53
C GLU A 18 -9.63 -10.20 -13.08
N THR A 19 -8.51 -10.17 -13.81
CA THR A 19 -7.31 -10.95 -13.50
C THR A 19 -6.56 -10.47 -12.26
N ASP A 20 -6.86 -9.26 -11.78
CA ASP A 20 -6.26 -8.67 -10.59
C ASP A 20 -7.03 -9.01 -9.30
N LEU A 21 -8.14 -9.74 -9.44
CA LEU A 21 -9.00 -10.15 -8.34
C LEU A 21 -8.92 -11.65 -8.07
N PHE A 22 -9.18 -12.03 -6.82
CA PHE A 22 -9.37 -13.41 -6.40
C PHE A 22 -10.61 -13.55 -5.53
N PHE A 23 -11.30 -14.67 -5.65
CA PHE A 23 -12.48 -14.96 -4.85
C PHE A 23 -12.08 -15.67 -3.55
N TYR A 24 -12.54 -15.14 -2.41
CA TYR A 24 -12.26 -15.69 -1.09
C TYR A 24 -13.37 -15.28 -0.10
N LYS A 25 -13.86 -16.22 0.71
CA LYS A 25 -14.92 -15.96 1.71
C LYS A 25 -16.10 -15.15 1.14
N GLU A 26 -16.69 -15.68 0.07
CA GLU A 26 -17.89 -15.15 -0.60
C GLU A 26 -17.75 -13.75 -1.21
N ASN A 27 -16.53 -13.21 -1.26
CA ASN A 27 -16.26 -11.91 -1.84
C ASN A 27 -15.07 -11.96 -2.80
N TRP A 28 -15.04 -11.03 -3.74
CA TRP A 28 -13.92 -10.74 -4.61
C TRP A 28 -12.99 -9.73 -3.94
N HIS A 29 -11.69 -10.03 -3.95
CA HIS A 29 -10.65 -9.24 -3.28
C HIS A 29 -9.52 -8.93 -4.25
N SER A 30 -8.83 -7.82 -4.03
CA SER A 30 -7.53 -7.54 -4.65
C SER A 30 -6.41 -7.73 -3.61
N PRO A 31 -5.29 -8.42 -3.94
CA PRO A 31 -4.18 -8.60 -3.01
C PRO A 31 -3.60 -7.28 -2.50
N MET A 32 -3.82 -6.21 -3.28
CA MET A 32 -3.30 -4.88 -3.02
C MET A 32 -4.22 -4.04 -2.15
N HIS A 33 -5.53 -4.28 -2.14
CA HIS A 33 -6.52 -3.41 -1.47
C HIS A 33 -6.92 -3.90 -0.09
N HIS A 34 -7.45 -3.04 0.77
CA HIS A 34 -8.05 -3.50 2.03
C HIS A 34 -9.39 -4.21 1.76
N GLY A 35 -9.84 -5.09 2.66
CA GLY A 35 -11.12 -5.80 2.50
C GLY A 35 -12.36 -4.91 2.41
N SER A 36 -12.23 -3.60 2.69
CA SER A 36 -13.29 -2.60 2.49
C SER A 36 -13.59 -2.33 1.01
N PHE A 37 -12.71 -2.73 0.09
CA PHE A 37 -12.92 -2.64 -1.35
C PHE A 37 -13.53 -3.91 -1.94
N SER A 38 -13.60 -4.98 -1.14
CA SER A 38 -14.11 -6.27 -1.57
C SER A 38 -15.63 -6.25 -1.66
N ALA A 39 -16.18 -7.03 -2.59
CA ALA A 39 -17.62 -7.12 -2.82
C ALA A 39 -18.02 -8.53 -3.24
N SER A 40 -19.30 -8.86 -3.11
CA SER A 40 -19.82 -10.18 -3.48
C SER A 40 -19.77 -10.45 -4.99
N THR A 41 -19.71 -9.39 -5.82
CA THR A 41 -19.55 -9.50 -7.27
C THR A 41 -18.24 -8.87 -7.74
N GLN A 42 -17.72 -9.39 -8.84
CA GLN A 42 -16.43 -8.97 -9.39
C GLN A 42 -16.51 -7.53 -9.91
N GLU A 43 -17.63 -7.18 -10.54
CA GLU A 43 -17.92 -5.87 -11.09
C GLU A 43 -17.97 -4.81 -9.99
N ALA A 44 -18.60 -5.13 -8.85
CA ALA A 44 -18.68 -4.20 -7.72
C ALA A 44 -17.31 -3.97 -7.08
N ALA A 45 -16.49 -5.02 -6.94
CA ALA A 45 -15.13 -4.90 -6.42
C ALA A 45 -14.25 -4.04 -7.35
N LEU A 46 -14.31 -4.29 -8.68
CA LEU A 46 -13.60 -3.49 -9.67
C LEU A 46 -14.07 -2.03 -9.68
N HIS A 47 -15.38 -1.80 -9.60
CA HIS A 47 -15.95 -0.46 -9.55
C HIS A 47 -15.44 0.31 -8.33
N ASN A 48 -15.46 -0.30 -7.14
CA ASN A 48 -14.97 0.32 -5.91
C ASN A 48 -13.48 0.69 -5.99
N ILE A 49 -12.66 -0.21 -6.53
CA ILE A 49 -11.21 -0.02 -6.69
C ILE A 49 -10.93 1.09 -7.71
N ASN A 50 -11.45 0.95 -8.93
CA ASN A 50 -11.14 1.83 -10.04
C ASN A 50 -11.70 3.24 -9.82
N THR A 51 -12.89 3.38 -9.25
CA THR A 51 -13.45 4.71 -8.94
C THR A 51 -12.54 5.48 -7.99
N ARG A 52 -11.96 4.80 -6.99
CA ARG A 52 -11.05 5.44 -6.03
C ARG A 52 -9.72 5.82 -6.67
N ILE A 53 -9.16 4.95 -7.52
CA ILE A 53 -7.90 5.21 -8.23
C ILE A 53 -8.07 6.36 -9.22
N ILE A 54 -9.12 6.34 -10.04
CA ILE A 54 -9.40 7.38 -11.04
C ILE A 54 -9.63 8.72 -10.35
N SER A 55 -10.44 8.75 -9.29
CA SER A 55 -10.66 9.98 -8.52
C SER A 55 -9.34 10.52 -7.97
N ALA A 56 -8.51 9.67 -7.35
CA ALA A 56 -7.19 10.07 -6.84
C ALA A 56 -6.25 10.58 -7.94
N HIS A 57 -6.22 9.90 -9.09
CA HIS A 57 -5.43 10.28 -10.27
C HIS A 57 -5.89 11.62 -10.86
N GLN A 58 -7.19 11.92 -10.84
CA GLN A 58 -7.73 13.18 -11.35
C GLN A 58 -7.45 14.35 -10.41
N THR A 59 -7.47 14.14 -9.09
CA THR A 59 -7.05 15.17 -8.11
C THR A 59 -5.54 15.34 -8.01
N TYR A 60 -4.76 14.40 -8.56
CA TYR A 60 -3.30 14.41 -8.44
C TYR A 60 -2.61 15.71 -8.94
N PRO A 61 -3.00 16.30 -10.08
CA PRO A 61 -2.44 17.57 -10.56
C PRO A 61 -2.78 18.79 -9.69
N GLU A 62 -3.78 18.67 -8.83
CA GLU A 62 -4.24 19.72 -7.90
C GLU A 62 -3.65 19.57 -6.50
N LEU A 63 -2.92 18.48 -6.22
CA LEU A 63 -2.30 18.26 -4.92
C LEU A 63 -1.14 19.24 -4.69
N ASP A 64 -1.30 20.11 -3.69
CA ASP A 64 -0.21 20.97 -3.20
C ASP A 64 0.70 20.25 -2.19
N TRP A 65 0.15 19.28 -1.45
CA TRP A 65 0.86 18.56 -0.39
C TRP A 65 0.57 17.06 -0.42
N LEU A 66 1.64 16.26 -0.41
CA LEU A 66 1.61 14.81 -0.18
C LEU A 66 2.28 14.51 1.16
N MET A 67 1.52 14.08 2.14
CA MET A 67 2.05 13.63 3.43
C MET A 67 2.19 12.11 3.43
N LEU A 68 3.40 11.61 3.68
CA LEU A 68 3.70 10.19 3.82
C LEU A 68 4.18 9.90 5.23
N THR A 69 3.60 8.89 5.88
CA THR A 69 4.05 8.42 7.19
C THR A 69 4.69 7.04 7.05
N TRP A 70 6.00 6.96 7.29
CA TRP A 70 6.72 5.70 7.29
C TRP A 70 6.42 4.92 8.57
N GLY A 71 5.95 3.69 8.39
CA GLY A 71 5.68 2.73 9.45
C GLY A 71 6.84 1.75 9.67
N THR A 72 6.57 0.56 10.21
CA THR A 72 7.60 -0.48 10.35
C THR A 72 8.06 -0.98 8.98
N ALA A 73 9.37 -1.10 8.76
CA ALA A 73 10.00 -1.55 7.51
C ALA A 73 9.77 -3.04 7.16
N TYR A 74 8.73 -3.68 7.70
CA TYR A 74 8.37 -5.07 7.40
C TYR A 74 7.39 -5.12 6.24
N VAL A 75 7.77 -5.87 5.20
CA VAL A 75 6.90 -6.20 4.08
C VAL A 75 6.56 -7.69 4.08
N TYR A 76 5.41 -8.03 3.51
CA TYR A 76 4.99 -9.40 3.28
C TYR A 76 5.18 -9.69 1.79
N GLU A 77 6.04 -10.65 1.48
CA GLU A 77 6.33 -11.07 0.12
C GLU A 77 5.61 -12.38 -0.16
N GLN A 78 4.81 -12.45 -1.23
CA GLN A 78 4.08 -13.65 -1.58
C GLN A 78 5.02 -14.70 -2.19
N LYS A 79 5.13 -15.88 -1.58
CA LYS A 79 6.09 -16.94 -2.00
C LYS A 79 5.93 -17.37 -3.45
N LYS A 80 4.71 -17.36 -3.98
CA LYS A 80 4.41 -17.80 -5.35
C LYS A 80 4.82 -16.79 -6.42
N THR A 81 4.83 -15.50 -6.11
CA THR A 81 4.96 -14.42 -7.11
C THR A 81 6.13 -13.46 -6.83
N GLY A 82 6.72 -13.50 -5.64
CA GLY A 82 7.74 -12.53 -5.19
C GLY A 82 7.20 -11.11 -5.00
N LYS A 83 5.89 -10.90 -5.15
CA LYS A 83 5.29 -9.56 -5.04
C LYS A 83 5.09 -9.16 -3.59
N ILE A 84 5.37 -7.88 -3.30
CA ILE A 84 5.08 -7.27 -2.01
C ILE A 84 3.58 -7.02 -1.90
N VAL A 85 2.94 -7.59 -0.89
CA VAL A 85 1.50 -7.47 -0.62
C VAL A 85 1.25 -6.82 0.75
N GLY A 86 0.03 -6.32 0.97
CA GLY A 86 -0.36 -5.87 2.31
C GLY A 86 -0.76 -7.04 3.21
N ASN A 87 -0.42 -6.96 4.49
CA ASN A 87 -0.82 -7.92 5.55
C ASN A 87 -2.35 -7.99 5.82
N CYS A 88 -3.16 -7.21 5.10
CA CYS A 88 -4.55 -6.97 5.50
C CYS A 88 -5.52 -8.07 5.06
N HIS A 89 -5.07 -9.01 4.23
CA HIS A 89 -5.85 -10.18 3.88
C HIS A 89 -5.46 -11.28 4.84
N LYS A 90 -6.41 -11.77 5.64
CA LYS A 90 -6.31 -12.92 6.54
C LYS A 90 -6.02 -14.23 5.79
N LEU A 91 -5.04 -14.21 4.90
CA LEU A 91 -4.52 -15.34 4.16
C LEU A 91 -3.49 -16.06 5.05
N PRO A 92 -3.36 -17.38 4.93
CA PRO A 92 -2.45 -18.15 5.77
C PRO A 92 -1.01 -17.61 5.72
N GLU A 93 -0.39 -17.46 6.88
CA GLU A 93 0.96 -16.89 7.04
C GLU A 93 2.03 -17.71 6.32
N ASP A 94 1.75 -19.00 6.07
CA ASP A 94 2.61 -19.93 5.32
C ASP A 94 2.81 -19.53 3.84
N GLN A 95 1.98 -18.64 3.29
CA GLN A 95 2.07 -18.17 1.91
C GLN A 95 2.98 -16.95 1.73
N PHE A 96 3.50 -16.39 2.83
CA PHE A 96 4.28 -15.15 2.81
C PHE A 96 5.66 -15.34 3.45
N ILE A 97 6.61 -14.53 2.98
CA ILE A 97 7.90 -14.32 3.62
C ILE A 97 7.86 -12.90 4.19
N ARG A 98 8.01 -12.79 5.51
CA ARG A 98 8.17 -11.49 6.16
C ARG A 98 9.65 -11.12 6.12
N ARG A 99 9.99 -10.06 5.38
CA ARG A 99 11.36 -9.51 5.38
C ARG A 99 11.36 -8.04 5.73
N ARG A 100 12.47 -7.59 6.32
CA ARG A 100 12.73 -6.17 6.55
C ARG A 100 13.33 -5.60 5.28
N LEU A 101 12.74 -4.54 4.74
CA LEU A 101 13.37 -3.78 3.66
C LEU A 101 14.63 -3.10 4.18
N THR A 102 15.69 -3.05 3.37
CA THR A 102 16.86 -2.25 3.69
C THR A 102 16.55 -0.76 3.50
N VAL A 103 17.35 0.09 4.13
CA VAL A 103 17.20 1.55 3.98
C VAL A 103 17.43 1.92 2.51
N GLU A 104 18.39 1.29 1.85
CA GLU A 104 18.76 1.52 0.46
C GLU A 104 17.62 1.15 -0.51
N GLU A 105 16.93 0.02 -0.29
CA GLU A 105 15.77 -0.39 -1.08
C GLU A 105 14.64 0.66 -0.97
N ILE A 106 14.35 1.11 0.25
CA ILE A 106 13.31 2.12 0.51
C ILE A 106 13.69 3.44 -0.15
N VAL A 107 14.91 3.93 0.09
CA VAL A 107 15.36 5.22 -0.44
C VAL A 107 15.35 5.21 -1.96
N THR A 108 15.85 4.14 -2.59
CA THR A 108 15.92 4.04 -4.05
C THR A 108 14.52 4.03 -4.68
N GLU A 109 13.62 3.19 -4.17
CA GLU A 109 12.26 3.08 -4.69
C GLU A 109 11.48 4.38 -4.54
N TYR A 110 11.51 4.98 -3.34
CA TYR A 110 10.77 6.23 -3.09
C TYR A 110 11.41 7.41 -3.81
N THR A 111 12.73 7.49 -3.94
CA THR A 111 13.38 8.58 -4.69
C THR A 111 12.92 8.59 -6.14
N SER A 112 12.93 7.43 -6.81
CA SER A 112 12.49 7.31 -8.19
C SER A 112 11.02 7.68 -8.35
N LEU A 113 10.17 7.17 -7.46
CA LEU A 113 8.73 7.42 -7.47
C LEU A 113 8.40 8.90 -7.24
N LEU A 114 8.93 9.49 -6.18
CA LEU A 114 8.66 10.88 -5.81
C LEU A 114 9.22 11.86 -6.85
N THR A 115 10.38 11.57 -7.44
CA THR A 115 10.93 12.37 -8.54
C THR A 115 9.99 12.34 -9.75
N GLY A 116 9.51 11.16 -10.14
CA GLY A 116 8.54 11.03 -11.24
C GLY A 116 7.22 11.77 -10.95
N MET A 117 6.81 11.81 -9.69
CA MET A 117 5.63 12.56 -9.25
C MET A 117 5.86 14.08 -9.36
N ILE A 118 6.93 14.61 -8.77
CA ILE A 118 7.29 16.04 -8.83
C ILE A 118 7.43 16.51 -10.29
N MET A 119 8.03 15.71 -11.17
CA MET A 119 8.16 16.05 -12.59
C MET A 119 6.80 16.23 -13.30
N ARG A 120 5.72 15.62 -12.79
CA ARG A 120 4.36 15.74 -13.33
C ARG A 120 3.53 16.83 -12.65
N ASN A 121 3.91 17.25 -11.45
CA ASN A 121 3.29 18.33 -10.69
C ASN A 121 4.38 19.07 -9.90
N ASP A 122 4.87 20.15 -10.48
CA ASP A 122 5.96 20.98 -9.95
C ASP A 122 5.57 21.78 -8.68
N ARG A 123 4.27 21.89 -8.39
CA ARG A 123 3.73 22.51 -7.17
C ARG A 123 3.66 21.54 -5.99
N LEU A 124 3.82 20.23 -6.23
CA LEU A 124 3.68 19.19 -5.22
C LEU A 124 4.79 19.28 -4.15
N LYS A 125 4.39 19.57 -2.91
CA LYS A 125 5.27 19.50 -1.74
C LYS A 125 5.12 18.17 -1.05
N ILE A 126 6.22 17.55 -0.63
CA ILE A 126 6.19 16.24 0.03
C ILE A 126 6.62 16.41 1.49
N LEU A 127 5.77 15.94 2.40
CA LEU A 127 6.05 15.88 3.83
C LEU A 127 6.26 14.42 4.24
N LEU A 128 7.49 14.07 4.59
CA LEU A 128 7.83 12.74 5.09
C LEU A 128 7.81 12.77 6.63
N THR A 129 7.03 11.89 7.23
CA THR A 129 6.93 11.70 8.68
C THR A 129 7.29 10.26 9.02
N VAL A 130 7.90 10.03 10.18
CA VAL A 130 8.18 8.68 10.67
C VAL A 130 7.31 8.43 11.90
N SER A 131 6.52 7.37 11.87
CA SER A 131 5.80 6.92 13.05
C SER A 131 6.76 6.11 13.92
N LEU A 132 7.11 6.65 15.10
CA LEU A 132 7.85 5.92 16.11
C LEU A 132 6.94 4.79 16.64
N PHE A 133 7.26 3.54 16.30
CA PHE A 133 6.77 2.41 17.08
C PHE A 133 7.53 2.42 18.41
N ALA A 134 6.92 2.97 19.46
CA ALA A 134 7.32 2.65 20.81
C ALA A 134 6.85 1.22 21.09
N THR A 135 7.69 0.21 20.86
CA THR A 135 7.59 -1.01 21.65
C THR A 135 7.83 -0.61 23.09
N CYS A 136 6.74 -0.44 23.84
CA CYS A 136 6.82 -0.46 25.29
C CYS A 136 7.16 -1.91 25.66
N GLU A 137 8.45 -2.20 25.82
CA GLU A 137 8.87 -3.34 26.65
C GLU A 137 8.39 -3.04 28.06
N THR A 138 7.16 -3.44 28.37
CA THR A 138 6.69 -3.47 29.75
C THR A 138 7.36 -4.63 30.47
N GLY A 139 8.62 -4.41 30.86
CA GLY A 139 9.11 -4.91 32.12
C GLY A 139 8.29 -4.26 33.23
N CYS A 140 7.12 -4.84 33.52
CA CYS A 140 6.31 -4.42 34.64
C CYS A 140 6.94 -5.00 35.92
N TRP A 141 7.77 -4.17 36.55
CA TRP A 141 8.23 -4.37 37.92
C TRP A 141 7.02 -4.56 38.82
N THR A 142 6.84 -5.76 39.36
CA THR A 142 5.99 -5.96 40.53
C THR A 142 6.88 -5.88 41.77
N THR A 143 6.89 -4.71 42.39
CA THR A 143 7.23 -4.54 43.81
C THR A 143 5.99 -4.05 44.51
N SER A 144 5.36 -4.92 45.29
CA SER A 144 4.66 -4.70 46.58
C SER A 144 3.91 -5.97 46.96
#